data_AF-A0AAX3RMJ4-F1
#
_entry.id   AF-A0AAX3RMJ4-F1
#
_cell.length_a   1.000
_cell.length_b   1.000
_cell.length_c   1.000
_cell.angle_alpha   90.00
_cell.angle_beta   90.00
_cell.angle_gamma   90.00
#
_symmetry.space_group_name_H-M   'P 1'
#
loop_
_entity.id
_entity.type
_entity.pdbx_description
1 polymer ?
#
loop_
_entity_poly.entity_id
_entity_poly.type
_entity_poly.pdbx_seq_one_letter_code
_entity_poly.pdbx_strand_id
1 'polypeptide(L)'
;MKPKKRQMEYLTRGLIAVKTDQGVFVSWRFLGTDHETTAFHLYRDGKRITRDPIAESTNFLDQNGTADAVYQVAAVNKGREEKLSKEAPVWRENVLEVPLAKPEGGVTPDGKPYTYSANDASVGDVDGDGEYEIILKWDPSNSKDNAHDGYTGEVLIDAYKLDGTFLWRINLGRNIRAGAHYTQFMVYDLDGDGKAEIAMKTADGTTDGKGHIIGDEHADFRNEQGRILSGPEYLTVFKGETGEELTTVEYEPPRGKLEDWGDGYGNRMDRFLAGIAYLDGERPSLVMARGYYTRAVLVAYDFRNGRLKKRWVFDSNHPGHEAYAGQGNHSLSVADVDGDGKDEIIYGAMAVDHDGTGLYSTGLGHGDAMHVGDLDPSRKGLEVFQVHEDATKPYGLSLRDAGTGEILWGVHAGTDVGRGMAAHIDPSYKGSLVWGIDPPGNDGMSYGLFTSKGEKISDKAPASANFAIWWDGDLVRELLDHDWDGTIGRPKIEKWDAENGCLKMVFQPAGVLSNNGTKGNPVLQANLFGDWREEVIWRTEDSSALRIYTTTHLTRHRFYTLMHDPVYRLGIAWQNTAYNQPPHTSFYLGTGMEKPPKPALYIAGSKAEAPL
;
A
#
# COMPACT_ATOMS: atom_id res chain seq x y z
N MET A 1 -3.60 29.30 -6.72
CA MET A 1 -2.79 29.46 -5.49
C MET A 1 -1.52 28.64 -5.63
N LYS A 2 -0.45 28.90 -4.87
CA LYS A 2 0.69 27.98 -4.84
C LYS A 2 0.22 26.67 -4.15
N PRO A 3 0.65 25.49 -4.61
CA PRO A 3 0.30 24.24 -3.93
C PRO A 3 0.83 24.29 -2.49
N LYS A 4 0.04 23.74 -1.56
CA LYS A 4 0.48 23.52 -0.18
C LYS A 4 1.68 22.56 -0.20
N LYS A 5 2.60 22.74 0.76
CA LYS A 5 3.70 21.79 0.94
C LYS A 5 3.24 20.72 1.92
N ARG A 6 3.30 19.45 1.53
CA ARG A 6 3.03 18.33 2.43
C ARG A 6 4.28 17.93 3.20
N GLN A 7 4.11 17.55 4.46
CA GLN A 7 5.08 16.78 5.21
C GLN A 7 5.41 15.52 4.42
N MET A 8 6.69 15.23 4.21
CA MET A 8 7.16 13.96 3.65
C MET A 8 8.41 13.48 4.39
N GLU A 9 8.72 12.20 4.27
CA GLU A 9 9.84 11.58 4.97
C GLU A 9 11.19 12.14 4.49
N TYR A 10 12.13 12.25 5.41
CA TYR A 10 13.53 12.33 5.03
C TYR A 10 13.93 11.00 4.40
N LEU A 11 14.60 11.03 3.24
CA LEU A 11 15.10 9.82 2.59
C LEU A 11 16.54 10.01 2.16
N THR A 12 17.37 9.01 2.42
CA THR A 12 18.72 8.96 1.86
C THR A 12 18.68 8.77 0.34
N ARG A 13 19.84 8.70 -0.30
CA ARG A 13 19.93 8.36 -1.73
C ARG A 13 19.38 6.97 -2.06
N GLY A 14 19.18 6.08 -1.08
CA GLY A 14 18.70 4.71 -1.33
C GLY A 14 19.56 4.01 -2.39
N LEU A 15 20.88 4.26 -2.37
CA LEU A 15 21.78 3.77 -3.40
C LEU A 15 21.91 2.25 -3.27
N ILE A 16 21.64 1.53 -4.35
CA ILE A 16 21.86 0.09 -4.44
C ILE A 16 22.80 -0.23 -5.61
N ALA A 17 23.51 -1.35 -5.49
CA ALA A 17 24.37 -1.88 -6.53
C ALA A 17 24.17 -3.40 -6.61
N VAL A 18 23.88 -3.92 -7.81
CA VAL A 18 23.49 -5.31 -8.04
C VAL A 18 24.33 -5.89 -9.17
N LYS A 19 24.92 -7.06 -8.93
CA LYS A 19 25.68 -7.77 -9.95
C LYS A 19 24.73 -8.32 -11.03
N THR A 20 25.15 -8.14 -12.28
CA THR A 20 24.52 -8.71 -13.48
C THR A 20 25.59 -9.40 -14.34
N ASP A 21 25.16 -10.11 -15.38
CA ASP A 21 26.07 -10.73 -16.35
C ASP A 21 26.87 -9.69 -17.15
N GLN A 22 26.31 -8.48 -17.36
CA GLN A 22 26.89 -7.42 -18.18
C GLN A 22 27.70 -6.38 -17.38
N GLY A 23 27.67 -6.44 -16.04
CA GLY A 23 28.32 -5.45 -15.19
C GLY A 23 27.71 -5.39 -13.80
N VAL A 24 27.82 -4.23 -13.14
CA VAL A 24 27.07 -3.91 -11.93
C VAL A 24 26.02 -2.86 -12.27
N PHE A 25 24.76 -3.21 -12.10
CA PHE A 25 23.65 -2.28 -12.16
C PHE A 25 23.63 -1.44 -10.88
N VAL A 26 23.49 -0.12 -11.00
CA VAL A 26 23.46 0.82 -9.88
C VAL A 26 22.24 1.71 -10.05
N SER A 27 21.45 1.93 -9.00
CA SER A 27 20.33 2.87 -9.01
C SER A 27 20.19 3.61 -7.68
N TRP A 28 19.61 4.81 -7.72
CA TRP A 28 19.41 5.68 -6.56
C TRP A 28 18.23 6.63 -6.74
N ARG A 29 17.77 7.21 -5.64
CA ARG A 29 16.57 8.04 -5.62
C ARG A 29 16.86 9.42 -6.22
N PHE A 30 15.94 9.89 -7.07
CA PHE A 30 15.75 11.31 -7.33
C PHE A 30 14.80 11.85 -6.26
N LEU A 31 15.30 12.66 -5.32
CA LEU A 31 14.54 13.08 -4.14
C LEU A 31 13.63 14.26 -4.48
N GLY A 32 12.46 14.37 -3.86
CA GLY A 32 11.57 15.51 -4.08
C GLY A 32 12.18 16.84 -3.60
N THR A 33 13.24 16.79 -2.79
CA THR A 33 14.05 17.96 -2.44
C THR A 33 15.02 18.38 -3.55
N ASP A 34 15.43 17.48 -4.44
CA ASP A 34 16.30 17.78 -5.57
C ASP A 34 15.66 18.82 -6.50
N HIS A 35 16.48 19.69 -7.08
CA HIS A 35 16.05 20.54 -8.19
C HIS A 35 15.87 19.69 -9.46
N GLU A 36 14.97 20.11 -10.35
CA GLU A 36 14.77 19.40 -11.63
C GLU A 36 16.05 19.30 -12.47
N THR A 37 16.97 20.26 -12.30
CA THR A 37 18.27 20.31 -12.97
C THR A 37 19.39 19.56 -12.23
N THR A 38 19.09 18.92 -11.10
CA THR A 38 20.08 18.14 -10.35
C THR A 38 20.58 16.99 -11.24
N ALA A 39 21.88 16.80 -11.29
CA ALA A 39 22.53 15.67 -11.97
C ALA A 39 23.41 14.92 -10.97
N PHE A 40 24.05 13.82 -11.40
CA PHE A 40 24.73 12.92 -10.46
C PHE A 40 26.10 12.47 -10.97
N HIS A 41 27.07 12.46 -10.07
CA HIS A 41 28.31 11.73 -10.26
C HIS A 41 28.29 10.41 -9.49
N LEU A 42 28.72 9.34 -10.15
CA LEU A 42 28.99 8.05 -9.53
C LEU A 42 30.47 7.86 -9.23
N TYR A 43 30.71 7.21 -8.10
CA TYR A 43 32.01 6.80 -7.60
C TYR A 43 32.02 5.30 -7.36
N ARG A 44 33.13 4.66 -7.70
CA ARG A 44 33.44 3.27 -7.37
C ARG A 44 34.79 3.22 -6.67
N ASP A 45 34.85 2.62 -5.50
CA ASP A 45 36.06 2.48 -4.67
C ASP A 45 36.75 3.84 -4.43
N GLY A 46 35.95 4.87 -4.13
CA GLY A 46 36.40 6.25 -3.91
C GLY A 46 36.82 7.02 -5.16
N LYS A 47 36.72 6.44 -6.37
CA LYS A 47 37.09 7.11 -7.63
C LYS A 47 35.86 7.42 -8.46
N ARG A 48 35.75 8.65 -8.95
CA ARG A 48 34.68 9.05 -9.87
C ARG A 48 34.79 8.25 -11.17
N ILE A 49 33.70 7.61 -11.58
CA ILE A 49 33.62 6.82 -12.83
C ILE A 49 32.81 7.53 -13.93
N THR A 50 32.12 8.62 -13.58
CA THR A 50 31.37 9.46 -14.52
C THR A 50 32.19 10.69 -14.90
N ARG A 51 32.34 10.95 -16.20
CA ARG A 51 32.98 12.19 -16.68
C ARG A 51 31.98 13.34 -16.68
N ASP A 52 30.86 13.14 -17.36
CA ASP A 52 29.74 14.08 -17.42
C ASP A 52 28.69 13.64 -16.37
N PRO A 53 28.08 14.57 -15.59
CA PRO A 53 27.03 14.21 -14.63
C PRO A 53 25.83 13.54 -15.30
N ILE A 54 25.36 12.43 -14.74
CA ILE A 54 24.16 11.72 -15.20
C ILE A 54 22.93 12.57 -14.88
N ALA A 55 22.18 12.97 -15.92
CA ALA A 55 21.07 13.92 -15.80
C ALA A 55 19.74 13.43 -16.38
N GLU A 56 19.71 12.25 -17.01
CA GLU A 56 18.51 11.73 -17.71
C GLU A 56 17.87 10.53 -16.99
N SER A 57 18.62 9.85 -16.12
CA SER A 57 18.18 8.75 -15.28
C SER A 57 18.80 8.86 -13.88
N THR A 58 18.39 7.99 -12.97
CA THR A 58 19.10 7.73 -11.70
C THR A 58 19.49 6.27 -11.58
N ASN A 59 19.95 5.71 -12.69
CA ASN A 59 20.58 4.41 -12.76
C ASN A 59 21.77 4.41 -13.72
N PHE A 60 22.59 3.37 -13.63
CA PHE A 60 23.80 3.20 -14.42
C PHE A 60 24.21 1.72 -14.47
N LEU A 61 24.77 1.29 -15.60
CA LEU A 61 25.39 -0.03 -15.70
C LEU A 61 26.91 0.13 -15.82
N ASP A 62 27.61 -0.20 -14.75
CA ASP A 62 29.06 -0.20 -14.73
C ASP A 62 29.60 -1.55 -15.22
N GLN A 63 29.98 -1.59 -16.50
CA GLN A 63 30.59 -2.77 -17.12
C GLN A 63 31.93 -3.17 -16.50
N ASN A 64 32.61 -2.24 -15.81
CA ASN A 64 33.90 -2.48 -15.16
C ASN A 64 33.75 -2.82 -13.66
N GLY A 65 32.52 -2.83 -13.14
CA GLY A 65 32.20 -3.15 -11.76
C GLY A 65 32.38 -4.65 -11.45
N THR A 66 32.92 -4.95 -10.28
CA THR A 66 33.08 -6.32 -9.77
C THR A 66 32.18 -6.55 -8.54
N ALA A 67 32.11 -7.79 -8.05
CA ALA A 67 31.35 -8.13 -6.85
C ALA A 67 31.92 -7.52 -5.55
N ASP A 68 33.20 -7.11 -5.56
CA ASP A 68 33.87 -6.51 -4.40
C ASP A 68 33.84 -4.97 -4.44
N ALA A 69 33.28 -4.39 -5.50
CA ALA A 69 33.22 -2.95 -5.67
C ALA A 69 32.28 -2.29 -4.65
N VAL A 70 32.57 -1.04 -4.29
CA VAL A 70 31.73 -0.23 -3.41
C VAL A 70 31.38 1.08 -4.11
N TYR A 71 30.08 1.43 -4.12
CA TYR A 71 29.57 2.59 -4.84
C TYR A 71 29.15 3.73 -3.92
N GLN A 72 29.30 4.96 -4.41
CA GLN A 72 28.71 6.16 -3.83
C GLN A 72 28.16 7.06 -4.95
N VAL A 73 27.18 7.89 -4.62
CA VAL A 73 26.61 8.89 -5.54
C VAL A 73 26.66 10.28 -4.91
N ALA A 74 26.98 11.30 -5.71
CA ALA A 74 26.95 12.70 -5.31
C ALA A 74 26.03 13.50 -6.24
N ALA A 75 25.15 14.31 -5.67
CA ALA A 75 24.34 15.27 -6.42
C ALA A 75 25.20 16.42 -6.94
N VAL A 76 24.84 16.97 -8.09
CA VAL A 76 25.51 18.11 -8.73
C VAL A 76 24.46 19.17 -9.02
N ASN A 77 24.61 20.32 -8.39
CA ASN A 77 23.72 21.47 -8.52
C ASN A 77 24.50 22.70 -8.97
N LYS A 78 24.11 23.28 -10.11
CA LYS A 78 24.79 24.46 -10.72
C LYS A 78 26.30 24.27 -10.86
N GLY A 79 26.72 23.06 -11.24
CA GLY A 79 28.14 22.68 -11.38
C GLY A 79 28.88 22.41 -10.07
N ARG A 80 28.22 22.55 -8.91
CA ARG A 80 28.79 22.22 -7.60
C ARG A 80 28.34 20.84 -7.16
N GLU A 81 29.30 19.96 -6.92
CA GLU A 81 29.06 18.65 -6.33
C GLU A 81 28.78 18.76 -4.83
N GLU A 82 27.83 17.97 -4.34
CA GLU A 82 27.42 17.89 -2.94
C GLU A 82 28.05 16.69 -2.24
N LYS A 83 27.69 16.46 -0.97
CA LYS A 83 28.21 15.35 -0.17
C LYS A 83 27.86 14.00 -0.83
N LEU A 84 28.83 13.09 -0.84
CA LEU A 84 28.65 11.69 -1.24
C LEU A 84 27.64 10.98 -0.32
N SER A 85 26.88 10.05 -0.89
CA SER A 85 26.01 9.12 -0.17
C SER A 85 26.77 8.20 0.79
N LYS A 86 26.01 7.45 1.61
CA LYS A 86 26.52 6.22 2.23
C LYS A 86 27.08 5.28 1.14
N GLU A 87 28.06 4.47 1.52
CA GLU A 87 28.64 3.44 0.65
C GLU A 87 27.65 2.29 0.42
N ALA A 88 27.55 1.82 -0.82
CA ALA A 88 26.69 0.71 -1.22
C ALA A 88 27.54 -0.46 -1.75
N PRO A 89 27.62 -1.59 -1.03
CA PRO A 89 28.27 -2.80 -1.53
C PRO A 89 27.42 -3.46 -2.62
N VAL A 90 28.06 -4.29 -3.45
CA VAL A 90 27.37 -5.01 -4.53
C VAL A 90 26.64 -6.25 -4.01
N TRP A 91 25.35 -6.33 -4.28
CA TRP A 91 24.55 -7.54 -4.09
C TRP A 91 24.87 -8.54 -5.19
N ARG A 92 25.00 -9.82 -4.83
CA ARG A 92 25.35 -10.88 -5.78
C ARG A 92 24.22 -11.21 -6.75
N GLU A 93 22.99 -11.02 -6.30
CA GLU A 93 21.75 -11.24 -7.03
C GLU A 93 20.84 -10.02 -6.79
N ASN A 94 19.77 -9.89 -7.57
CA ASN A 94 18.83 -8.77 -7.44
C ASN A 94 17.85 -8.93 -6.27
N VAL A 95 18.34 -9.52 -5.18
CA VAL A 95 17.59 -9.85 -3.97
C VAL A 95 18.35 -9.42 -2.75
N LEU A 96 17.64 -8.73 -1.86
CA LEU A 96 18.02 -8.56 -0.46
C LEU A 96 17.17 -9.52 0.38
N GLU A 97 17.82 -10.40 1.13
CA GLU A 97 17.16 -11.32 2.04
C GLU A 97 17.20 -10.76 3.47
N VAL A 98 16.02 -10.58 4.07
CA VAL A 98 15.85 -10.09 5.45
C VAL A 98 15.44 -11.28 6.32
N PRO A 99 16.33 -11.83 7.16
CA PRO A 99 15.99 -12.96 8.03
C PRO A 99 14.91 -12.55 9.04
N LEU A 100 13.98 -13.46 9.29
CA LEU A 100 12.85 -13.25 10.19
C LEU A 100 12.98 -14.05 11.48
N ALA A 101 12.55 -13.45 12.60
CA ALA A 101 12.38 -14.14 13.86
C ALA A 101 11.03 -14.88 13.87
N LYS A 102 10.92 -15.93 13.06
CA LYS A 102 9.66 -16.68 12.88
C LYS A 102 9.05 -17.11 14.23
N PRO A 103 7.81 -16.68 14.56
CA PRO A 103 7.16 -17.09 15.80
C PRO A 103 6.88 -18.59 15.81
N GLU A 104 6.94 -19.18 17.00
CA GLU A 104 6.46 -20.55 17.21
C GLU A 104 4.95 -20.64 16.99
N GLY A 105 4.49 -21.80 16.53
CA GLY A 105 3.06 -22.09 16.45
C GLY A 105 2.43 -22.25 17.84
N GLY A 106 1.11 -22.46 17.86
CA GLY A 106 0.37 -22.63 19.11
C GLY A 106 -0.80 -23.58 18.97
N VAL A 107 -1.59 -23.68 20.03
CA VAL A 107 -2.82 -24.47 20.08
C VAL A 107 -3.95 -23.59 20.56
N THR A 108 -5.06 -23.58 19.84
CA THR A 108 -6.26 -22.83 20.20
C THR A 108 -7.08 -23.55 21.30
N PRO A 109 -8.01 -22.87 21.99
CA PRO A 109 -8.80 -23.47 23.08
C PRO A 109 -9.56 -24.74 22.71
N ASP A 110 -9.91 -24.94 21.44
CA ASP A 110 -10.57 -26.15 20.93
C ASP A 110 -9.58 -27.29 20.59
N GLY A 111 -8.31 -27.15 20.97
CA GLY A 111 -7.27 -28.16 20.81
C GLY A 111 -6.63 -28.20 19.42
N LYS A 112 -6.96 -27.28 18.50
CA LYS A 112 -6.41 -27.28 17.14
C LYS A 112 -5.07 -26.53 17.08
N PRO A 113 -4.02 -27.14 16.51
CA PRO A 113 -2.74 -26.48 16.32
C PRO A 113 -2.80 -25.46 15.18
N TYR A 114 -1.88 -24.50 15.20
CA TYR A 114 -1.63 -23.56 14.12
C TYR A 114 -0.15 -23.21 14.03
N THR A 115 0.29 -22.75 12.86
CA THR A 115 1.64 -22.21 12.60
C THR A 115 1.53 -20.77 12.10
N TYR A 116 2.66 -20.07 11.96
CA TYR A 116 2.69 -18.73 11.39
C TYR A 116 3.36 -18.68 10.01
N SER A 117 2.86 -17.79 9.16
CA SER A 117 3.51 -17.32 7.94
C SER A 117 3.60 -15.79 7.96
N ALA A 118 4.70 -15.26 7.42
CA ALA A 118 4.84 -13.82 7.18
C ALA A 118 3.71 -13.37 6.22
N ASN A 119 3.06 -12.25 6.49
CA ASN A 119 1.87 -11.83 5.76
C ASN A 119 2.03 -10.39 5.24
N ASP A 120 0.99 -9.56 5.29
CA ASP A 120 1.06 -8.18 4.83
C ASP A 120 2.13 -7.39 5.61
N ALA A 121 2.80 -6.47 4.93
CA ALA A 121 3.70 -5.51 5.54
C ALA A 121 3.35 -4.07 5.17
N SER A 122 3.94 -3.14 5.88
CA SER A 122 4.04 -1.72 5.54
C SER A 122 5.47 -1.25 5.85
N VAL A 123 5.77 0.02 5.58
CA VAL A 123 7.09 0.60 5.80
C VAL A 123 7.01 1.98 6.44
N GLY A 124 8.02 2.28 7.25
CA GLY A 124 8.25 3.59 7.84
C GLY A 124 9.69 3.69 8.31
N ASP A 125 10.28 4.88 8.20
CA ASP A 125 11.58 5.18 8.81
C ASP A 125 11.32 5.41 10.31
N VAL A 126 11.59 4.40 11.15
CA VAL A 126 11.20 4.45 12.57
C VAL A 126 12.22 5.17 13.43
N ASP A 127 13.47 5.34 12.98
CA ASP A 127 14.55 5.97 13.75
C ASP A 127 15.08 7.29 13.14
N GLY A 128 14.57 7.69 11.98
CA GLY A 128 14.79 8.97 11.32
C GLY A 128 16.09 9.03 10.51
N ASP A 129 16.63 7.88 10.09
CA ASP A 129 17.91 7.80 9.39
C ASP A 129 17.81 7.90 7.84
N GLY A 130 16.57 7.90 7.33
CA GLY A 130 16.20 8.02 5.92
C GLY A 130 16.19 6.70 5.14
N GLU A 131 16.21 5.56 5.83
CA GLU A 131 15.99 4.22 5.30
C GLU A 131 14.72 3.62 5.93
N TYR A 132 14.01 2.77 5.18
CA TYR A 132 12.76 2.19 5.66
C TYR A 132 13.01 0.94 6.50
N GLU A 133 12.30 0.82 7.61
CA GLU A 133 12.05 -0.46 8.28
C GLU A 133 10.81 -1.14 7.70
N ILE A 134 10.78 -2.47 7.82
CA ILE A 134 9.63 -3.30 7.48
C ILE A 134 8.81 -3.53 8.74
N ILE A 135 7.53 -3.14 8.70
CA ILE A 135 6.55 -3.50 9.72
C ILE A 135 5.73 -4.67 9.19
N LEU A 136 5.92 -5.86 9.77
CA LEU A 136 5.41 -7.13 9.26
C LEU A 136 4.30 -7.69 10.14
N LYS A 137 3.15 -8.00 9.56
CA LYS A 137 2.11 -8.82 10.20
C LYS A 137 2.42 -10.31 10.01
N TRP A 138 2.29 -11.08 11.08
CA TRP A 138 2.27 -12.54 11.03
C TRP A 138 0.82 -13.04 11.05
N ASP A 139 0.49 -13.92 10.12
CA ASP A 139 -0.83 -14.54 10.05
C ASP A 139 -0.75 -15.99 10.55
N PRO A 140 -1.57 -16.38 11.54
CA PRO A 140 -1.67 -17.76 11.96
C PRO A 140 -2.44 -18.56 10.90
N SER A 141 -2.04 -19.82 10.66
CA SER A 141 -2.61 -20.71 9.64
C SER A 141 -4.10 -21.02 9.79
N ASN A 142 -4.70 -20.58 10.91
CA ASN A 142 -6.11 -20.71 11.21
C ASN A 142 -6.83 -19.35 11.28
N SER A 143 -6.29 -18.29 10.66
CA SER A 143 -7.00 -17.03 10.45
C SER A 143 -8.35 -17.26 9.72
N LYS A 144 -9.26 -16.27 9.81
CA LYS A 144 -10.65 -16.42 9.38
C LYS A 144 -11.12 -15.23 8.57
N ASP A 145 -11.87 -15.50 7.50
CA ASP A 145 -12.86 -14.53 7.02
C ASP A 145 -13.96 -14.35 8.09
N ASN A 146 -14.59 -13.18 8.13
CA ASN A 146 -15.63 -12.83 9.10
C ASN A 146 -16.82 -13.80 9.11
N ALA A 147 -17.18 -14.33 7.95
CA ALA A 147 -18.29 -15.28 7.83
C ALA A 147 -17.97 -16.66 8.44
N HIS A 148 -16.70 -16.99 8.65
CA HIS A 148 -16.30 -18.31 9.14
C HIS A 148 -16.07 -18.34 10.67
N ASP A 149 -16.64 -19.35 11.31
CA ASP A 149 -16.45 -19.65 12.72
C ASP A 149 -15.07 -20.27 12.99
N GLY A 150 -14.65 -20.20 14.26
CA GLY A 150 -13.46 -20.84 14.80
C GLY A 150 -12.52 -19.86 15.48
N TYR A 151 -11.82 -20.36 16.50
CA TYR A 151 -10.71 -19.65 17.12
C TYR A 151 -9.59 -19.39 16.12
N THR A 152 -8.84 -18.32 16.35
CA THR A 152 -7.60 -18.01 15.63
C THR A 152 -6.43 -17.97 16.62
N GLY A 153 -5.23 -18.19 16.10
CA GLY A 153 -4.01 -17.75 16.79
C GLY A 153 -4.02 -16.23 16.99
N GLU A 154 -3.07 -15.76 17.79
CA GLU A 154 -2.87 -14.33 18.03
C GLU A 154 -2.26 -13.66 16.79
N VAL A 155 -2.50 -12.37 16.61
CA VAL A 155 -1.85 -11.59 15.55
C VAL A 155 -0.59 -10.95 16.12
N LEU A 156 0.53 -11.08 15.42
CA LEU A 156 1.82 -10.52 15.82
C LEU A 156 2.27 -9.49 14.79
N ILE A 157 2.76 -8.34 15.24
CA ILE A 157 3.34 -7.29 14.40
C ILE A 157 4.81 -7.11 14.80
N ASP A 158 5.72 -7.25 13.85
CA ASP A 158 7.15 -7.08 14.07
C ASP A 158 7.68 -5.86 13.33
N ALA A 159 8.80 -5.31 13.80
CA ALA A 159 9.62 -4.39 13.02
C ALA A 159 11.02 -4.97 12.74
N TYR A 160 11.47 -4.84 11.50
CA TYR A 160 12.79 -5.28 11.04
C TYR A 160 13.50 -4.15 10.27
N LYS A 161 14.80 -3.99 10.52
CA LYS A 161 15.68 -3.26 9.60
C LYS A 161 16.00 -4.12 8.37
N LEU A 162 16.40 -3.47 7.28
CA LEU A 162 16.76 -4.15 6.02
C LEU A 162 17.99 -5.07 6.15
N ASP A 163 18.80 -4.92 7.21
CA ASP A 163 19.92 -5.81 7.53
C ASP A 163 19.51 -7.08 8.29
N GLY A 164 18.21 -7.26 8.58
CA GLY A 164 17.69 -8.39 9.34
C GLY A 164 17.62 -8.17 10.86
N THR A 165 18.00 -6.99 11.36
CA THR A 165 17.86 -6.68 12.79
C THR A 165 16.37 -6.66 13.16
N PHE A 166 15.95 -7.65 13.96
CA PHE A 166 14.67 -7.65 14.65
C PHE A 166 14.67 -6.56 15.75
N LEU A 167 13.74 -5.62 15.68
CA LEU A 167 13.64 -4.52 16.63
C LEU A 167 12.73 -4.87 17.80
N TRP A 168 11.48 -5.28 17.52
CA TRP A 168 10.47 -5.58 18.52
C TRP A 168 9.31 -6.39 17.91
N ARG A 169 8.44 -6.91 18.79
CA ARG A 169 7.17 -7.58 18.45
C ARG A 169 6.05 -7.05 19.34
N ILE A 170 4.94 -6.62 18.74
CA ILE A 170 3.66 -6.40 19.40
C ILE A 170 2.82 -7.68 19.23
N ASN A 171 2.23 -8.16 20.32
CA ASN A 171 1.27 -9.26 20.30
C ASN A 171 -0.13 -8.69 20.58
N LEU A 172 -1.04 -8.74 19.60
CA LEU A 172 -2.39 -8.19 19.77
C LEU A 172 -3.26 -8.99 20.76
N GLY A 173 -2.82 -10.20 21.09
CA GLY A 173 -3.44 -11.04 22.11
C GLY A 173 -4.77 -11.64 21.67
N ARG A 174 -5.35 -12.41 22.58
CA ARG A 174 -6.54 -13.24 22.32
C ARG A 174 -7.81 -12.47 21.92
N ASN A 175 -7.89 -11.18 22.25
CA ASN A 175 -9.09 -10.37 22.03
C ASN A 175 -9.10 -9.63 20.68
N ILE A 176 -8.09 -9.87 19.83
CA ILE A 176 -8.08 -9.45 18.43
C ILE A 176 -8.03 -10.70 17.55
N ARG A 177 -9.05 -10.87 16.70
CA ARG A 177 -9.17 -12.02 15.80
C ARG A 177 -8.22 -11.87 14.61
N ALA A 178 -7.66 -12.97 14.13
CA ALA A 178 -6.82 -12.97 12.93
C ALA A 178 -7.65 -13.16 11.64
N GLY A 179 -7.36 -12.33 10.63
CA GLY A 179 -7.97 -12.36 9.31
C GLY A 179 -7.84 -11.02 8.60
N ALA A 180 -8.06 -11.02 7.29
CA ALA A 180 -7.86 -9.84 6.43
C ALA A 180 -8.63 -8.60 6.91
N HIS A 181 -9.87 -8.77 7.41
CA HIS A 181 -10.76 -7.66 7.71
C HIS A 181 -10.65 -7.11 9.13
N TYR A 182 -9.79 -7.68 9.99
CA TYR A 182 -9.63 -7.27 11.39
C TYR A 182 -8.56 -6.19 11.55
N THR A 183 -7.30 -6.58 11.70
CA THR A 183 -6.19 -5.67 12.00
C THR A 183 -5.77 -4.91 10.74
N GLN A 184 -6.05 -3.61 10.73
CA GLN A 184 -5.52 -2.66 9.75
C GLN A 184 -4.50 -1.78 10.47
N PHE A 185 -3.21 -1.98 10.18
CA PHE A 185 -2.11 -1.27 10.85
C PHE A 185 -1.54 -0.17 9.96
N MET A 186 -1.57 1.07 10.43
CA MET A 186 -1.07 2.23 9.69
C MET A 186 0.32 2.60 10.18
N VAL A 187 1.27 2.71 9.26
CA VAL A 187 2.68 3.07 9.55
C VAL A 187 2.99 4.40 8.88
N TYR A 188 3.24 5.42 9.69
CA TYR A 188 3.46 6.77 9.21
C TYR A 188 4.06 7.65 10.30
N ASP A 189 4.85 8.66 9.94
CA ASP A 189 5.22 9.76 10.84
C ASP A 189 4.02 10.71 10.98
N LEU A 190 3.14 10.41 11.93
CA LEU A 190 1.90 11.13 12.12
C LEU A 190 2.17 12.52 12.70
N ASP A 191 3.11 12.66 13.65
CA ASP A 191 3.32 13.91 14.38
C ASP A 191 4.41 14.82 13.80
N GLY A 192 5.14 14.38 12.79
CA GLY A 192 6.13 15.16 12.04
C GLY A 192 7.49 15.29 12.70
N ASP A 193 7.82 14.45 13.67
CA ASP A 193 9.13 14.45 14.32
C ASP A 193 10.25 13.83 13.45
N GLY A 194 9.88 13.22 12.32
CA GLY A 194 10.77 12.55 11.38
C GLY A 194 10.86 11.04 11.59
N LYS A 195 10.01 10.44 12.43
CA LYS A 195 10.01 9.02 12.74
C LYS A 195 8.60 8.44 12.63
N ALA A 196 8.46 7.28 12.02
CA ALA A 196 7.18 6.63 11.88
C ALA A 196 6.67 6.06 13.21
N GLU A 197 5.38 6.23 13.48
CA GLU A 197 4.62 5.47 14.45
C GLU A 197 3.78 4.38 13.77
N ILE A 198 3.18 3.51 14.59
CA ILE A 198 2.23 2.50 14.14
C ILE A 198 0.92 2.68 14.88
N ALA A 199 -0.19 2.87 14.16
CA ALA A 199 -1.52 2.98 14.73
C ALA A 199 -2.41 1.80 14.30
N MET A 200 -3.06 1.14 15.25
CA MET A 200 -3.99 0.03 14.95
C MET A 200 -5.01 -0.19 16.06
N LYS A 201 -6.07 -0.93 15.74
CA LYS A 201 -7.07 -1.38 16.72
C LYS A 201 -6.45 -2.43 17.66
N THR A 202 -6.67 -2.25 18.95
CA THR A 202 -6.15 -3.10 20.04
C THR A 202 -7.27 -3.48 21.01
N ALA A 203 -6.96 -4.31 22.00
CA ALA A 203 -7.91 -4.79 23.00
C ALA A 203 -7.20 -5.08 24.33
N ASP A 204 -7.97 -5.40 25.36
CA ASP A 204 -7.44 -5.93 26.62
C ASP A 204 -6.54 -7.16 26.34
N GLY A 205 -5.34 -7.17 26.90
CA GLY A 205 -4.35 -8.24 26.70
C GLY A 205 -3.41 -8.03 25.51
N THR A 206 -3.57 -6.97 24.70
CA THR A 206 -2.54 -6.57 23.74
C THR A 206 -1.24 -6.24 24.49
N THR A 207 -0.13 -6.81 24.06
CA THR A 207 1.21 -6.60 24.64
C THR A 207 2.07 -5.80 23.66
N ASP A 208 2.59 -4.66 24.12
CA ASP A 208 3.44 -3.76 23.34
C ASP A 208 4.87 -4.34 23.15
N GLY A 209 5.69 -3.65 22.35
CA GLY A 209 7.06 -4.07 22.03
C GLY A 209 8.03 -4.11 23.22
N LYS A 210 7.64 -3.55 24.38
CA LYS A 210 8.40 -3.59 25.64
C LYS A 210 7.81 -4.56 26.67
N GLY A 211 6.72 -5.25 26.34
CA GLY A 211 6.06 -6.20 27.22
C GLY A 211 5.00 -5.58 28.13
N HIS A 212 4.61 -4.32 27.95
CA HIS A 212 3.50 -3.73 28.69
C HIS A 212 2.17 -4.20 28.10
N ILE A 213 1.23 -4.54 28.97
CA ILE A 213 -0.07 -5.06 28.59
C ILE A 213 -1.11 -3.93 28.66
N ILE A 214 -1.83 -3.72 27.57
CA ILE A 214 -2.93 -2.77 27.47
C ILE A 214 -4.16 -3.39 28.14
N GLY A 215 -4.75 -2.66 29.08
CA GLY A 215 -6.01 -3.05 29.72
C GLY A 215 -5.88 -4.26 30.66
N ASP A 216 -6.89 -5.14 30.66
CA ASP A 216 -6.93 -6.33 31.52
C ASP A 216 -6.26 -7.55 30.87
N GLU A 217 -5.08 -7.95 31.36
CA GLU A 217 -4.33 -9.14 30.93
C GLU A 217 -5.16 -10.43 30.94
N HIS A 218 -6.10 -10.56 31.87
CA HIS A 218 -6.86 -11.78 32.09
C HIS A 218 -8.22 -11.79 31.37
N ALA A 219 -8.60 -10.70 30.72
CA ALA A 219 -9.86 -10.64 29.97
C ALA A 219 -9.84 -11.61 28.78
N ASP A 220 -10.94 -12.35 28.62
CA ASP A 220 -11.17 -13.22 27.46
C ASP A 220 -12.59 -13.02 26.96
N PHE A 221 -12.72 -12.30 25.86
CA PHE A 221 -13.99 -11.96 25.23
C PHE A 221 -14.29 -12.84 24.01
N ARG A 222 -13.51 -13.91 23.79
CA ARG A 222 -13.78 -14.87 22.73
C ARG A 222 -15.02 -15.69 23.09
N ASN A 223 -16.02 -15.69 22.20
CA ASN A 223 -17.16 -16.57 22.32
C ASN A 223 -16.83 -17.99 21.81
N GLU A 224 -17.79 -18.93 21.89
CA GLU A 224 -17.60 -20.32 21.45
C GLU A 224 -17.29 -20.46 19.96
N GLN A 225 -17.65 -19.46 19.15
CA GLN A 225 -17.33 -19.40 17.71
C GLN A 225 -15.96 -18.73 17.45
N GLY A 226 -15.21 -18.39 18.49
CA GLY A 226 -13.90 -17.72 18.40
C GLY A 226 -13.97 -16.28 17.91
N ARG A 227 -15.13 -15.60 18.02
CA ARG A 227 -15.32 -14.17 17.73
C ARG A 227 -15.29 -13.33 19.00
N ILE A 228 -14.97 -12.05 18.87
CA ILE A 228 -14.85 -11.11 19.98
C ILE A 228 -15.90 -9.99 19.81
N LEU A 229 -17.12 -10.28 20.25
CA LEU A 229 -18.30 -9.42 20.03
C LEU A 229 -18.72 -8.64 21.29
N SER A 230 -17.89 -8.66 22.33
CA SER A 230 -18.08 -7.96 23.61
C SER A 230 -16.74 -7.47 24.16
N GLY A 231 -16.78 -6.78 25.29
CA GLY A 231 -15.60 -6.17 25.91
C GLY A 231 -15.21 -4.81 25.32
N PRO A 232 -14.24 -4.11 25.91
CA PRO A 232 -13.68 -2.88 25.36
C PRO A 232 -13.03 -3.07 23.99
N GLU A 233 -12.93 -1.99 23.23
CA GLU A 233 -12.17 -1.92 21.97
C GLU A 233 -11.34 -0.65 21.99
N TYR A 234 -10.07 -0.75 21.61
CA TYR A 234 -9.15 0.37 21.72
C TYR A 234 -8.52 0.72 20.38
N LEU A 235 -8.02 1.95 20.27
CA LEU A 235 -7.12 2.42 19.23
C LEU A 235 -5.83 2.88 19.90
N THR A 236 -4.71 2.27 19.53
CA THR A 236 -3.39 2.57 20.10
C THR A 236 -2.44 3.10 19.04
N VAL A 237 -1.66 4.11 19.40
CA VAL A 237 -0.45 4.52 18.67
C VAL A 237 0.76 3.97 19.40
N PHE A 238 1.63 3.30 18.67
CA PHE A 238 2.87 2.69 19.13
C PHE A 238 4.07 3.42 18.54
N LYS A 239 5.12 3.57 19.33
CA LYS A 239 6.37 4.18 18.88
C LYS A 239 7.11 3.25 17.92
N GLY A 240 7.47 3.71 16.72
CA GLY A 240 8.17 2.88 15.74
C GLY A 240 9.50 2.30 16.21
N GLU A 241 10.32 3.05 16.94
CA GLU A 241 11.64 2.56 17.38
C GLU A 241 11.57 1.36 18.31
N THR A 242 10.48 1.20 19.08
CA THR A 242 10.45 0.25 20.21
C THR A 242 9.18 -0.57 20.31
N GLY A 243 8.16 -0.25 19.53
CA GLY A 243 6.83 -0.84 19.64
C GLY A 243 6.11 -0.50 20.95
N GLU A 244 6.61 0.43 21.76
CA GLU A 244 5.98 0.81 23.03
C GLU A 244 4.69 1.60 22.81
N GLU A 245 3.71 1.40 23.67
CA GLU A 245 2.48 2.20 23.67
C GLU A 245 2.81 3.68 23.92
N LEU A 246 2.35 4.57 23.03
CA LEU A 246 2.41 6.03 23.24
C LEU A 246 1.09 6.57 23.80
N THR A 247 -0.03 6.15 23.22
CA THR A 247 -1.36 6.52 23.68
C THR A 247 -2.39 5.49 23.24
N THR A 248 -3.36 5.23 24.10
CA THR A 248 -4.52 4.41 23.81
C THR A 248 -5.80 5.18 24.12
N VAL A 249 -6.76 5.11 23.20
CA VAL A 249 -8.12 5.67 23.35
C VAL A 249 -9.15 4.59 23.02
N GLU A 250 -10.41 4.80 23.40
CA GLU A 250 -11.51 3.94 22.96
C GLU A 250 -11.60 3.94 21.42
N TYR A 251 -11.84 2.77 20.82
CA TYR A 251 -12.04 2.64 19.38
C TYR A 251 -13.41 3.21 18.98
N GLU A 252 -13.42 4.07 17.97
CA GLU A 252 -14.65 4.66 17.44
C GLU A 252 -14.85 4.28 15.97
N PRO A 253 -16.07 3.86 15.57
CA PRO A 253 -17.26 3.70 16.40
C PRO A 253 -17.20 2.45 17.30
N PRO A 254 -17.85 2.50 18.48
CA PRO A 254 -18.02 1.31 19.30
C PRO A 254 -18.92 0.29 18.59
N ARG A 255 -18.90 -0.98 19.04
CA ARG A 255 -19.83 -2.01 18.54
C ARG A 255 -21.28 -1.57 18.59
N GLY A 256 -21.73 -1.02 19.73
CA GLY A 256 -23.14 -0.75 19.98
C GLY A 256 -23.96 -2.04 20.02
N LYS A 257 -25.21 -1.99 19.56
CA LYS A 257 -26.04 -3.18 19.37
C LYS A 257 -25.62 -3.87 18.07
N LEU A 258 -25.25 -5.16 18.15
CA LEU A 258 -24.68 -5.90 17.03
C LEU A 258 -25.57 -5.86 15.78
N GLU A 259 -26.88 -6.05 15.95
CA GLU A 259 -27.84 -6.11 14.83
C GLU A 259 -27.95 -4.80 14.04
N ASP A 260 -27.53 -3.65 14.61
CA ASP A 260 -27.57 -2.36 13.92
C ASP A 260 -26.56 -2.28 12.77
N TRP A 261 -25.58 -3.19 12.73
CA TRP A 261 -24.67 -3.39 11.59
C TRP A 261 -25.24 -4.30 10.51
N GLY A 262 -26.44 -4.84 10.70
CA GLY A 262 -27.13 -5.68 9.71
C GLY A 262 -26.99 -7.19 9.93
N ASP A 263 -26.27 -7.64 10.96
CA ASP A 263 -26.28 -9.02 11.44
C ASP A 263 -25.88 -9.13 12.93
N GLY A 264 -26.36 -10.18 13.61
CA GLY A 264 -26.11 -10.39 15.05
C GLY A 264 -24.86 -11.21 15.38
N TYR A 265 -24.05 -11.57 14.38
CA TYR A 265 -22.84 -12.41 14.55
C TYR A 265 -21.54 -11.68 14.20
N GLY A 266 -21.61 -10.36 13.96
CA GLY A 266 -20.47 -9.46 13.86
C GLY A 266 -19.75 -9.50 12.51
N ASN A 267 -20.34 -10.08 11.47
CA ASN A 267 -19.68 -10.15 10.17
C ASN A 267 -19.51 -8.76 9.56
N ARG A 268 -20.60 -8.01 9.38
CA ARG A 268 -20.57 -6.65 8.83
C ARG A 268 -19.92 -5.64 9.78
N MET A 269 -20.10 -5.83 11.09
CA MET A 269 -19.54 -4.96 12.12
C MET A 269 -18.01 -5.00 12.14
N ASP A 270 -17.39 -6.18 12.02
CA ASP A 270 -15.93 -6.32 12.09
C ASP A 270 -15.26 -6.21 10.71
N ARG A 271 -15.83 -5.35 9.86
CA ARG A 271 -15.24 -4.98 8.58
C ARG A 271 -14.48 -3.67 8.74
N PHE A 272 -13.18 -3.76 8.97
CA PHE A 272 -12.35 -2.58 9.22
C PHE A 272 -11.54 -2.18 7.99
N LEU A 273 -11.37 -0.88 7.79
CA LEU A 273 -10.38 -0.31 6.87
C LEU A 273 -9.60 0.79 7.60
N ALA A 274 -8.43 1.15 7.11
CA ALA A 274 -7.64 2.26 7.62
C ALA A 274 -6.89 2.98 6.50
N GLY A 275 -6.56 4.25 6.72
CA GLY A 275 -5.77 5.05 5.79
C GLY A 275 -5.09 6.22 6.49
N ILE A 276 -4.10 6.80 5.80
CA ILE A 276 -3.48 8.08 6.14
C ILE A 276 -3.93 9.10 5.10
N ALA A 277 -4.32 10.30 5.54
CA ALA A 277 -4.81 11.36 4.67
C ALA A 277 -4.35 12.74 5.16
N TYR A 278 -3.93 13.60 4.24
CA TYR A 278 -3.57 14.99 4.50
C TYR A 278 -4.83 15.86 4.47
N LEU A 279 -5.69 15.70 5.47
CA LEU A 279 -7.01 16.34 5.55
C LEU A 279 -6.95 17.87 5.72
N ASP A 280 -5.77 18.43 6.04
CA ASP A 280 -5.51 19.87 6.00
C ASP A 280 -4.63 20.29 4.80
N GLY A 281 -4.19 19.33 3.99
CA GLY A 281 -3.32 19.48 2.83
C GLY A 281 -1.84 19.69 3.16
N GLU A 282 -1.43 19.57 4.43
CA GLU A 282 -0.08 19.85 4.90
C GLU A 282 0.49 18.73 5.77
N ARG A 283 -0.29 18.14 6.69
CA ARG A 283 0.17 17.10 7.61
C ARG A 283 -0.76 15.89 7.62
N PRO A 284 -0.24 14.69 7.96
CA PRO A 284 -1.04 13.48 7.97
C PRO A 284 -2.03 13.45 9.16
N SER A 285 -3.22 12.96 8.87
CA SER A 285 -4.25 12.50 9.79
C SER A 285 -4.44 10.99 9.60
N LEU A 286 -4.77 10.29 10.69
CA LEU A 286 -5.15 8.88 10.69
C LEU A 286 -6.65 8.76 10.44
N VAL A 287 -7.08 7.86 9.56
CA VAL A 287 -8.49 7.54 9.32
C VAL A 287 -8.74 6.06 9.63
N MET A 288 -9.59 5.79 10.63
CA MET A 288 -10.04 4.44 10.97
C MET A 288 -11.48 4.28 10.54
N ALA A 289 -11.81 3.18 9.86
CA ALA A 289 -13.16 2.95 9.34
C ALA A 289 -13.72 1.60 9.79
N ARG A 290 -15.05 1.56 9.99
CA ARG A 290 -15.80 0.36 10.36
C ARG A 290 -17.10 0.26 9.55
N GLY A 291 -17.29 -0.89 8.91
CA GLY A 291 -18.46 -1.24 8.11
C GLY A 291 -18.48 -0.62 6.71
N TYR A 292 -18.95 -1.39 5.74
CA TYR A 292 -19.15 -0.91 4.36
C TYR A 292 -20.35 -1.54 3.64
N TYR A 293 -20.79 -2.75 4.03
CA TYR A 293 -21.96 -3.40 3.44
C TYR A 293 -23.30 -2.75 3.81
N THR A 294 -23.36 -2.09 4.97
CA THR A 294 -24.57 -1.46 5.54
C THR A 294 -24.15 -0.12 6.14
N ARG A 295 -24.18 0.03 7.47
CA ARG A 295 -23.63 1.19 8.15
C ARG A 295 -22.15 1.31 7.85
N ALA A 296 -21.72 2.50 7.45
CA ALA A 296 -20.32 2.83 7.19
C ALA A 296 -19.93 4.04 8.04
N VAL A 297 -18.85 3.91 8.79
CA VAL A 297 -18.34 4.96 9.66
C VAL A 297 -16.85 5.15 9.41
N LEU A 298 -16.43 6.40 9.23
CA LEU A 298 -15.04 6.81 9.13
C LEU A 298 -14.76 7.83 10.23
N VAL A 299 -13.67 7.65 10.97
CA VAL A 299 -13.26 8.56 12.04
C VAL A 299 -11.83 9.00 11.78
N ALA A 300 -11.66 10.32 11.67
CA ALA A 300 -10.35 10.94 11.48
C ALA A 300 -9.74 11.39 12.80
N TYR A 301 -8.43 11.23 12.95
CA TYR A 301 -7.65 11.61 14.12
C TYR A 301 -6.36 12.33 13.72
N ASP A 302 -5.96 13.29 14.54
CA ASP A 302 -4.64 13.90 14.50
C ASP A 302 -3.82 13.40 15.70
N PHE A 303 -2.65 12.80 15.47
CA PHE A 303 -1.71 12.43 16.53
C PHE A 303 -0.65 13.53 16.66
N ARG A 304 -0.65 14.26 17.79
CA ARG A 304 0.29 15.37 18.02
C ARG A 304 0.69 15.42 19.49
N ASN A 305 1.97 15.62 19.76
CA ASN A 305 2.50 15.76 21.12
C ASN A 305 2.08 14.58 22.03
N GLY A 306 2.17 13.35 21.52
CA GLY A 306 1.84 12.13 22.26
C GLY A 306 0.34 11.93 22.53
N ARG A 307 -0.57 12.57 21.77
CA ARG A 307 -2.02 12.43 21.96
C ARG A 307 -2.77 12.28 20.64
N LEU A 308 -3.69 11.32 20.60
CA LEU A 308 -4.72 11.25 19.56
C LEU A 308 -5.84 12.24 19.88
N LYS A 309 -6.18 13.08 18.90
CA LYS A 309 -7.35 13.96 18.95
C LYS A 309 -8.26 13.65 17.76
N LYS A 310 -9.51 13.30 18.04
CA LYS A 310 -10.52 13.13 17.00
C LYS A 310 -10.74 14.45 16.25
N ARG A 311 -10.72 14.38 14.92
CA ARG A 311 -10.94 15.49 14.00
C ARG A 311 -12.40 15.59 13.59
N TRP A 312 -12.96 14.50 13.05
CA TRP A 312 -14.36 14.41 12.64
C TRP A 312 -14.83 12.95 12.60
N VAL A 313 -16.14 12.77 12.46
CA VAL A 313 -16.79 11.47 12.25
C VAL A 313 -17.75 11.60 11.06
N PHE A 314 -17.56 10.75 10.06
CA PHE A 314 -18.57 10.46 9.05
C PHE A 314 -19.32 9.19 9.47
N ASP A 315 -20.65 9.23 9.48
CA ASP A 315 -21.50 8.08 9.75
C ASP A 315 -22.67 8.07 8.75
N SER A 316 -22.85 6.97 8.03
CA SER A 316 -23.95 6.80 7.07
C SER A 316 -25.33 6.83 7.73
N ASN A 317 -25.42 6.64 9.05
CA ASN A 317 -26.67 6.76 9.80
C ASN A 317 -27.00 8.20 10.20
N HIS A 318 -26.11 9.17 9.99
CA HIS A 318 -26.44 10.57 10.18
C HIS A 318 -27.42 11.04 9.08
N PRO A 319 -28.40 11.91 9.42
CA PRO A 319 -29.39 12.39 8.44
C PRO A 319 -28.72 13.02 7.21
N GLY A 320 -29.09 12.55 6.02
CA GLY A 320 -28.53 13.00 4.74
C GLY A 320 -27.37 12.14 4.22
N HIS A 321 -26.87 11.18 5.01
CA HIS A 321 -25.79 10.27 4.61
C HIS A 321 -26.28 8.86 4.28
N GLU A 322 -27.60 8.61 4.23
CA GLU A 322 -28.15 7.26 4.07
C GLU A 322 -27.69 6.59 2.76
N ALA A 323 -27.47 7.38 1.70
CA ALA A 323 -27.00 6.90 0.40
C ALA A 323 -25.55 6.37 0.39
N TYR A 324 -24.77 6.66 1.44
CA TYR A 324 -23.37 6.25 1.59
C TYR A 324 -23.24 4.86 2.21
N ALA A 325 -24.33 4.31 2.75
CA ALA A 325 -24.38 2.93 3.20
C ALA A 325 -24.23 1.94 2.02
N GLY A 326 -23.55 0.83 2.24
CA GLY A 326 -23.41 -0.23 1.23
C GLY A 326 -22.45 0.06 0.07
N GLN A 327 -21.63 1.12 0.17
CA GLN A 327 -20.78 1.58 -0.94
C GLN A 327 -19.30 1.20 -0.81
N GLY A 328 -18.80 0.98 0.40
CA GLY A 328 -17.36 0.74 0.62
C GLY A 328 -16.87 -0.56 0.01
N ASN A 329 -15.60 -0.60 -0.37
CA ASN A 329 -14.92 -1.80 -0.87
C ASN A 329 -14.22 -2.55 0.27
N HIS A 330 -13.55 -3.65 -0.06
CA HIS A 330 -12.50 -4.23 0.79
C HIS A 330 -11.18 -3.45 0.75
N SER A 331 -11.23 -2.16 0.48
CA SER A 331 -10.11 -1.22 0.40
C SER A 331 -10.64 0.21 0.39
N LEU A 332 -9.72 1.17 0.44
CA LEU A 332 -9.99 2.59 0.22
C LEU A 332 -8.83 3.20 -0.57
N SER A 333 -9.02 4.40 -1.09
CA SER A 333 -7.95 5.21 -1.68
C SER A 333 -8.03 6.63 -1.12
N VAL A 334 -6.90 7.34 -1.18
CA VAL A 334 -6.76 8.68 -0.61
C VAL A 334 -6.06 9.56 -1.63
N ALA A 335 -6.71 10.68 -1.99
CA ALA A 335 -6.18 11.64 -2.95
C ALA A 335 -6.92 12.98 -2.85
N ASP A 336 -6.24 14.06 -3.25
CA ASP A 336 -6.87 15.35 -3.59
C ASP A 336 -7.60 15.19 -4.94
N VAL A 337 -8.93 15.10 -4.90
CA VAL A 337 -9.75 14.83 -6.09
C VAL A 337 -10.55 16.05 -6.54
N ASP A 338 -10.65 17.09 -5.72
CA ASP A 338 -11.35 18.33 -6.05
C ASP A 338 -10.40 19.52 -6.33
N GLY A 339 -9.10 19.35 -6.08
CA GLY A 339 -8.03 20.29 -6.40
C GLY A 339 -7.82 21.38 -5.36
N ASP A 340 -8.32 21.22 -4.13
CA ASP A 340 -8.15 22.17 -3.03
C ASP A 340 -6.81 22.01 -2.26
N GLY A 341 -6.06 20.94 -2.55
CA GLY A 341 -4.77 20.60 -1.96
C GLY A 341 -4.85 19.65 -0.76
N LYS A 342 -6.05 19.30 -0.29
CA LYS A 342 -6.29 18.36 0.82
C LYS A 342 -6.72 17.02 0.27
N ASP A 343 -6.65 15.99 1.10
CA ASP A 343 -7.06 14.65 0.68
C ASP A 343 -8.52 14.36 1.04
N GLU A 344 -9.23 13.78 0.08
CA GLU A 344 -10.50 13.10 0.27
C GLU A 344 -10.29 11.60 0.40
N ILE A 345 -11.29 10.90 0.94
CA ILE A 345 -11.30 9.45 1.07
C ILE A 345 -12.23 8.84 0.04
N ILE A 346 -11.67 8.16 -0.96
CA ILE A 346 -12.44 7.37 -1.93
C ILE A 346 -12.68 6.00 -1.30
N TYR A 347 -13.89 5.79 -0.81
CA TYR A 347 -14.27 4.62 -0.03
C TYR A 347 -15.13 3.69 -0.89
N GLY A 348 -14.49 2.98 -1.82
CA GLY A 348 -15.20 2.18 -2.83
C GLY A 348 -16.07 3.06 -3.73
N ALA A 349 -17.38 2.79 -3.76
CA ALA A 349 -18.37 3.44 -4.61
C ALA A 349 -18.90 4.78 -4.06
N MET A 350 -18.26 5.34 -3.03
CA MET A 350 -18.54 6.67 -2.46
C MET A 350 -17.24 7.43 -2.17
N ALA A 351 -17.35 8.71 -1.86
CA ALA A 351 -16.25 9.54 -1.36
C ALA A 351 -16.68 10.39 -0.16
N VAL A 352 -15.78 10.54 0.81
CA VAL A 352 -15.90 11.43 1.97
C VAL A 352 -14.90 12.57 1.83
N ASP A 353 -15.37 13.79 2.00
CA ASP A 353 -14.57 15.01 1.86
C ASP A 353 -13.54 15.15 3.00
N HIS A 354 -12.50 15.98 2.81
CA HIS A 354 -11.42 16.21 3.77
C HIS A 354 -11.91 16.65 5.17
N ASP A 355 -13.08 17.27 5.25
CA ASP A 355 -13.72 17.76 6.47
C ASP A 355 -14.68 16.76 7.14
N GLY A 356 -14.85 15.58 6.54
CA GLY A 356 -15.71 14.51 7.05
C GLY A 356 -17.16 14.58 6.57
N THR A 357 -17.51 15.50 5.69
CA THR A 357 -18.80 15.51 5.01
C THR A 357 -18.83 14.49 3.85
N GLY A 358 -20.02 14.03 3.46
CA GLY A 358 -20.14 13.17 2.29
C GLY A 358 -19.90 13.97 1.00
N LEU A 359 -18.93 13.57 0.17
CA LEU A 359 -18.65 14.22 -1.12
C LEU A 359 -19.62 13.74 -2.20
N TYR A 360 -19.69 12.42 -2.41
CA TYR A 360 -20.73 11.78 -3.24
C TYR A 360 -20.90 10.31 -2.90
N SER A 361 -22.05 9.74 -3.29
CA SER A 361 -22.27 8.30 -3.40
C SER A 361 -22.76 7.98 -4.80
N THR A 362 -22.15 7.00 -5.46
CA THR A 362 -22.55 6.59 -6.82
C THR A 362 -23.82 5.72 -6.81
N GLY A 363 -24.10 5.06 -5.68
CA GLY A 363 -25.17 4.06 -5.55
C GLY A 363 -24.87 2.71 -6.23
N LEU A 364 -23.68 2.54 -6.83
CA LEU A 364 -23.25 1.30 -7.51
C LEU A 364 -22.86 0.20 -6.52
N GLY A 365 -22.60 0.54 -5.26
CA GLY A 365 -22.39 -0.43 -4.19
C GLY A 365 -20.98 -1.03 -4.12
N HIS A 366 -20.82 -1.89 -3.13
CA HIS A 366 -19.60 -2.63 -2.79
C HIS A 366 -18.91 -3.34 -3.98
N GLY A 367 -17.59 -3.44 -3.90
CA GLY A 367 -16.81 -4.41 -4.66
C GLY A 367 -15.41 -4.67 -4.10
N ASP A 368 -14.65 -5.46 -4.87
CA ASP A 368 -13.41 -6.08 -4.41
C ASP A 368 -12.12 -5.36 -4.85
N ALA A 369 -12.21 -4.47 -5.84
CA ALA A 369 -11.05 -3.76 -6.37
C ALA A 369 -11.38 -2.32 -6.81
N MET A 370 -10.44 -1.41 -6.59
CA MET A 370 -10.55 -0.01 -7.00
C MET A 370 -9.19 0.61 -7.31
N HIS A 371 -9.17 1.55 -8.25
CA HIS A 371 -7.95 2.18 -8.77
C HIS A 371 -8.22 3.68 -8.93
N VAL A 372 -7.50 4.49 -8.17
CA VAL A 372 -7.62 5.97 -8.20
C VAL A 372 -6.31 6.55 -8.71
N GLY A 373 -6.39 7.35 -9.77
CA GLY A 373 -5.24 8.01 -10.37
C GLY A 373 -5.65 8.79 -11.61
N ASP A 374 -4.67 9.33 -12.32
CA ASP A 374 -4.89 9.99 -13.61
C ASP A 374 -4.99 8.91 -14.71
N LEU A 375 -6.19 8.33 -14.87
CA LEU A 375 -6.44 7.18 -15.74
C LEU A 375 -6.77 7.61 -17.17
N ASP A 376 -7.42 8.76 -17.34
CA ASP A 376 -7.58 9.47 -18.61
C ASP A 376 -6.87 10.83 -18.55
N PRO A 377 -5.57 10.90 -18.91
CA PRO A 377 -4.80 12.14 -18.89
C PRO A 377 -5.24 13.18 -19.93
N SER A 378 -6.29 12.91 -20.71
CA SER A 378 -6.94 13.93 -21.54
C SER A 378 -8.13 14.59 -20.86
N ARG A 379 -8.59 14.06 -19.74
CA ARG A 379 -9.57 14.66 -18.85
C ARG A 379 -8.82 15.33 -17.68
N LYS A 380 -9.31 16.48 -17.24
CA LYS A 380 -8.74 17.16 -16.07
C LYS A 380 -9.31 16.53 -14.79
N GLY A 381 -8.44 16.16 -13.86
CA GLY A 381 -8.81 15.57 -12.58
C GLY A 381 -8.22 14.18 -12.47
N LEU A 382 -8.63 13.44 -11.44
CA LEU A 382 -8.37 12.02 -11.33
C LEU A 382 -9.65 11.25 -11.69
N GLU A 383 -9.49 9.97 -12.01
CA GLU A 383 -10.59 9.03 -12.21
C GLU A 383 -10.53 7.90 -11.19
N VAL A 384 -11.67 7.24 -11.01
CA VAL A 384 -11.78 5.99 -10.26
C VAL A 384 -12.30 4.90 -11.18
N PHE A 385 -11.48 3.87 -11.39
CA PHE A 385 -11.94 2.60 -11.93
C PHE A 385 -12.27 1.64 -10.78
N GLN A 386 -13.42 0.99 -10.84
CA GLN A 386 -13.87 0.07 -9.80
C GLN A 386 -14.70 -1.07 -10.39
N VAL A 387 -14.62 -2.23 -9.75
CA VAL A 387 -15.53 -3.36 -9.99
C VAL A 387 -16.55 -3.49 -8.86
N HIS A 388 -17.68 -4.14 -9.14
CA HIS A 388 -18.82 -4.24 -8.23
C HIS A 388 -19.31 -5.68 -8.08
N GLU A 389 -19.69 -6.06 -6.85
CA GLU A 389 -20.05 -7.44 -6.48
C GLU A 389 -21.55 -7.72 -6.69
N ASP A 390 -22.41 -6.72 -6.50
CA ASP A 390 -23.86 -6.91 -6.51
C ASP A 390 -24.40 -7.09 -7.93
N ALA A 391 -24.79 -8.32 -8.26
CA ALA A 391 -25.36 -8.72 -9.55
C ALA A 391 -26.61 -7.94 -9.98
N THR A 392 -27.28 -7.25 -9.05
CA THR A 392 -28.47 -6.44 -9.33
C THR A 392 -28.14 -4.99 -9.72
N LYS A 393 -26.88 -4.57 -9.57
CA LYS A 393 -26.44 -3.20 -9.84
C LYS A 393 -26.24 -2.94 -11.33
N PRO A 394 -26.34 -1.67 -11.77
CA PRO A 394 -26.27 -1.32 -13.19
C PRO A 394 -24.97 -1.74 -13.88
N TYR A 395 -23.86 -1.76 -13.16
CA TYR A 395 -22.52 -1.99 -13.70
C TYR A 395 -21.76 -2.98 -12.83
N GLY A 396 -21.08 -3.94 -13.48
CA GLY A 396 -20.06 -4.77 -12.82
C GLY A 396 -18.69 -4.11 -12.83
N LEU A 397 -18.46 -3.17 -13.76
CA LEU A 397 -17.29 -2.29 -13.74
C LEU A 397 -17.68 -0.86 -14.15
N SER A 398 -17.11 0.13 -13.47
CA SER A 398 -17.39 1.54 -13.70
C SER A 398 -16.10 2.36 -13.76
N LEU A 399 -16.15 3.43 -14.55
CA LEU A 399 -15.13 4.47 -14.58
C LEU A 399 -15.83 5.81 -14.36
N ARG A 400 -15.37 6.53 -13.33
CA ARG A 400 -15.99 7.80 -12.91
C ARG A 400 -14.96 8.89 -12.68
N ASP A 401 -15.41 10.13 -12.74
CA ASP A 401 -14.66 11.27 -12.22
C ASP A 401 -14.49 11.15 -10.71
N ALA A 402 -13.25 11.32 -10.22
CA ALA A 402 -12.95 11.07 -8.83
C ALA A 402 -13.48 12.13 -7.86
N GLY A 403 -13.62 13.39 -8.29
CA GLY A 403 -14.05 14.49 -7.43
C GLY A 403 -15.57 14.68 -7.38
N THR A 404 -16.27 14.35 -8.46
CA THR A 404 -17.72 14.56 -8.59
C THR A 404 -18.53 13.27 -8.49
N GLY A 405 -17.91 12.12 -8.73
CA GLY A 405 -18.59 10.84 -8.82
C GLY A 405 -19.40 10.63 -10.09
N GLU A 406 -19.30 11.54 -11.07
CA GLU A 406 -19.94 11.41 -12.37
C GLU A 406 -19.46 10.12 -13.06
N ILE A 407 -20.40 9.19 -13.31
CA ILE A 407 -20.10 7.98 -14.06
C ILE A 407 -19.85 8.37 -15.52
N LEU A 408 -18.58 8.27 -15.96
CA LEU A 408 -18.18 8.59 -17.33
C LEU A 408 -18.66 7.48 -18.27
N TRP A 409 -18.52 6.23 -17.83
CA TRP A 409 -19.10 5.05 -18.47
C TRP A 409 -19.09 3.86 -17.50
N GLY A 410 -19.84 2.81 -17.85
CA GLY A 410 -19.83 1.55 -17.11
C GLY A 410 -20.34 0.40 -17.98
N VAL A 411 -20.03 -0.83 -17.57
CA VAL A 411 -20.44 -2.06 -18.26
C VAL A 411 -21.25 -2.93 -17.32
N HIS A 412 -22.47 -3.25 -17.74
CA HIS A 412 -23.33 -4.17 -17.01
C HIS A 412 -22.76 -5.60 -17.07
N ALA A 413 -22.62 -6.24 -15.91
CA ALA A 413 -22.22 -7.65 -15.80
C ALA A 413 -23.39 -8.57 -15.45
N GLY A 414 -24.30 -8.15 -14.55
CA GLY A 414 -25.39 -8.99 -14.04
C GLY A 414 -24.92 -10.14 -13.15
N THR A 415 -23.70 -10.05 -12.64
CA THR A 415 -23.01 -11.00 -11.76
C THR A 415 -21.91 -10.24 -11.00
N ASP A 416 -21.32 -10.89 -10.00
CA ASP A 416 -20.11 -10.41 -9.33
C ASP A 416 -18.93 -10.31 -10.31
N VAL A 417 -18.28 -9.14 -10.36
CA VAL A 417 -16.98 -8.95 -11.00
C VAL A 417 -15.91 -8.84 -9.92
N GLY A 418 -15.40 -9.98 -9.47
CA GLY A 418 -14.56 -10.05 -8.27
C GLY A 418 -13.13 -9.50 -8.40
N ARG A 419 -12.68 -9.11 -9.60
CA ARG A 419 -11.37 -8.45 -9.83
C ARG A 419 -11.44 -7.41 -10.92
N GLY A 420 -10.63 -6.36 -10.78
CA GLY A 420 -10.35 -5.43 -11.86
C GLY A 420 -9.00 -4.75 -11.71
N MET A 421 -8.55 -4.11 -12.78
CA MET A 421 -7.29 -3.38 -12.83
C MET A 421 -7.39 -2.14 -13.72
N ALA A 422 -6.63 -1.11 -13.38
CA ALA A 422 -6.36 0.03 -14.25
C ALA A 422 -4.84 0.26 -14.35
N ALA A 423 -4.28 0.16 -15.56
CA ALA A 423 -2.86 0.38 -15.78
C ALA A 423 -2.57 0.77 -17.24
N HIS A 424 -1.55 1.59 -17.45
CA HIS A 424 -1.03 1.88 -18.79
C HIS A 424 -0.21 0.68 -19.30
N ILE A 425 -0.90 -0.30 -19.90
CA ILE A 425 -0.29 -1.55 -20.40
C ILE A 425 -0.05 -1.55 -21.92
N ASP A 426 -0.58 -0.56 -22.64
CA ASP A 426 -0.51 -0.45 -24.09
C ASP A 426 -0.03 0.95 -24.49
N PRO A 427 1.17 1.10 -25.08
CA PRO A 427 1.74 2.41 -25.42
C PRO A 427 1.00 3.13 -26.55
N SER A 428 0.10 2.45 -27.27
CA SER A 428 -0.71 3.07 -28.34
C SER A 428 -1.87 3.91 -27.81
N TYR A 429 -2.26 3.73 -26.55
CA TYR A 429 -3.30 4.51 -25.88
C TYR A 429 -2.70 5.36 -24.76
N LYS A 430 -2.76 6.68 -24.89
CA LYS A 430 -2.39 7.59 -23.78
C LYS A 430 -3.45 7.49 -22.69
N GLY A 431 -3.04 7.06 -21.50
CA GLY A 431 -3.90 6.73 -20.37
C GLY A 431 -3.86 5.24 -20.01
N SER A 432 -4.62 4.86 -18.99
CA SER A 432 -4.74 3.48 -18.55
C SER A 432 -5.71 2.70 -19.44
N LEU A 433 -5.39 1.43 -19.68
CA LEU A 433 -6.42 0.45 -19.99
C LEU A 433 -7.04 -0.03 -18.68
N VAL A 434 -8.30 -0.45 -18.74
CA VAL A 434 -9.05 -0.98 -17.59
C VAL A 434 -9.75 -2.27 -17.97
N TRP A 435 -9.82 -3.21 -17.03
CA TRP A 435 -10.47 -4.50 -17.25
C TRP A 435 -11.03 -5.11 -15.96
N GLY A 436 -11.98 -6.03 -16.12
CA GLY A 436 -12.49 -6.89 -15.05
C GLY A 436 -12.40 -8.37 -15.43
N ILE A 437 -12.11 -9.23 -14.47
CA ILE A 437 -12.06 -10.70 -14.62
C ILE A 437 -12.57 -11.39 -13.35
N ASP A 438 -12.82 -12.69 -13.43
CA ASP A 438 -13.05 -13.52 -12.24
C ASP A 438 -11.73 -13.75 -11.46
N PRO A 439 -11.79 -13.89 -10.12
CA PRO A 439 -10.65 -14.32 -9.32
C PRO A 439 -10.33 -15.82 -9.53
N PRO A 440 -9.12 -16.29 -9.15
CA PRO A 440 -8.79 -17.72 -9.20
C PRO A 440 -9.80 -18.60 -8.45
N GLY A 441 -10.10 -19.77 -9.00
CA GLY A 441 -11.06 -20.72 -8.41
C GLY A 441 -12.54 -20.45 -8.72
N ASN A 442 -12.84 -19.50 -9.61
CA ASN A 442 -14.19 -19.23 -10.14
C ASN A 442 -14.30 -19.62 -11.63
N ASP A 443 -15.31 -19.11 -12.34
CA ASP A 443 -15.66 -19.51 -13.71
C ASP A 443 -14.63 -19.10 -14.77
N GLY A 444 -13.67 -18.24 -14.42
CA GLY A 444 -12.57 -17.82 -15.30
C GLY A 444 -13.01 -16.84 -16.39
N MET A 445 -14.08 -16.09 -16.14
CA MET A 445 -14.65 -15.15 -17.09
C MET A 445 -13.85 -13.85 -17.21
N SER A 446 -13.90 -13.27 -18.40
CA SER A 446 -13.40 -11.94 -18.71
C SER A 446 -14.58 -11.01 -18.99
N TYR A 447 -14.57 -9.84 -18.36
CA TYR A 447 -15.58 -8.80 -18.54
C TYR A 447 -15.15 -7.72 -19.56
N GLY A 448 -14.00 -7.94 -20.22
CA GLY A 448 -13.49 -7.13 -21.33
C GLY A 448 -12.32 -6.22 -20.94
N LEU A 449 -11.55 -5.82 -21.95
CA LEU A 449 -10.47 -4.84 -21.87
C LEU A 449 -10.89 -3.56 -22.59
N PHE A 450 -10.75 -2.43 -21.92
CA PHE A 450 -11.21 -1.13 -22.40
C PHE A 450 -10.11 -0.08 -22.23
N THR A 451 -10.14 0.97 -23.06
CA THR A 451 -9.47 2.22 -22.72
C THR A 451 -10.19 2.90 -21.55
N SER A 452 -9.53 3.83 -20.86
CA SER A 452 -10.18 4.68 -19.84
C SER A 452 -11.37 5.51 -20.37
N LYS A 453 -11.52 5.62 -21.70
CA LYS A 453 -12.63 6.29 -22.39
C LYS A 453 -13.81 5.37 -22.72
N GLY A 454 -13.73 4.09 -22.37
CA GLY A 454 -14.80 3.12 -22.59
C GLY A 454 -14.79 2.47 -23.98
N GLU A 455 -13.75 2.70 -24.78
CA GLU A 455 -13.56 1.95 -26.03
C GLU A 455 -13.13 0.52 -25.71
N LYS A 456 -13.94 -0.46 -26.13
CA LYS A 456 -13.61 -1.88 -25.94
C LYS A 456 -12.54 -2.31 -26.94
N ILE A 457 -11.38 -2.70 -26.43
CA ILE A 457 -10.25 -3.22 -27.22
C ILE A 457 -10.44 -4.71 -27.49
N SER A 458 -10.89 -5.47 -26.49
CA SER A 458 -11.04 -6.93 -26.58
C SER A 458 -12.09 -7.45 -25.61
N ASP A 459 -12.77 -8.54 -25.98
CA ASP A 459 -13.60 -9.34 -25.06
C ASP A 459 -12.74 -10.10 -24.04
N LYS A 460 -11.48 -10.41 -24.39
CA LYS A 460 -10.52 -11.11 -23.54
C LYS A 460 -9.55 -10.10 -22.93
N ALA A 461 -9.69 -9.89 -21.62
CA ALA A 461 -8.79 -9.10 -20.80
C ALA A 461 -7.48 -9.85 -20.49
N PRO A 462 -6.43 -9.14 -20.03
CA PRO A 462 -5.30 -9.77 -19.37
C PRO A 462 -5.78 -10.69 -18.24
N ALA A 463 -5.19 -11.88 -18.15
CA ALA A 463 -5.54 -12.88 -17.14
C ALA A 463 -5.01 -12.56 -15.73
N SER A 464 -4.38 -11.39 -15.55
CA SER A 464 -3.94 -10.86 -14.27
C SER A 464 -4.75 -9.59 -13.98
N ALA A 465 -5.42 -9.56 -12.83
CA ALA A 465 -6.09 -8.38 -12.27
C ALA A 465 -5.89 -8.40 -10.76
N ASN A 466 -4.66 -8.10 -10.35
CA ASN A 466 -4.23 -8.12 -8.96
C ASN A 466 -3.45 -6.85 -8.65
N PHE A 467 -2.16 -6.79 -8.97
CA PHE A 467 -1.32 -5.60 -8.84
C PHE A 467 -0.76 -5.18 -10.20
N ALA A 468 -0.48 -3.89 -10.35
CA ALA A 468 0.35 -3.36 -11.43
C ALA A 468 1.64 -2.79 -10.83
N ILE A 469 2.76 -3.03 -11.49
CA ILE A 469 4.10 -2.72 -11.00
C ILE A 469 4.95 -2.10 -12.11
N TRP A 470 5.65 -1.00 -11.83
CA TRP A 470 6.71 -0.52 -12.72
C TRP A 470 7.99 -1.28 -12.46
N TRP A 471 8.33 -2.24 -13.34
CA TRP A 471 9.42 -3.18 -13.11
C TRP A 471 10.55 -3.03 -14.13
N ASP A 472 10.24 -2.93 -15.42
CA ASP A 472 11.29 -2.86 -16.44
C ASP A 472 11.78 -1.42 -16.74
N GLY A 473 12.31 -1.18 -17.93
CA GLY A 473 12.94 0.08 -18.31
C GLY A 473 12.02 1.09 -18.99
N ASP A 474 10.83 0.70 -19.46
CA ASP A 474 9.92 1.56 -20.19
C ASP A 474 8.86 2.24 -19.29
N LEU A 475 7.87 2.90 -19.90
CA LEU A 475 6.81 3.62 -19.18
C LEU A 475 5.49 2.83 -19.10
N VAL A 476 5.42 1.67 -19.74
CA VAL A 476 4.32 0.74 -19.54
C VAL A 476 4.44 0.15 -18.13
N ARG A 477 3.31 -0.17 -17.52
CA ARG A 477 3.27 -0.82 -16.21
C ARG A 477 3.08 -2.32 -16.39
N GLU A 478 3.94 -3.12 -15.77
CA GLU A 478 3.82 -4.57 -15.71
C GLU A 478 2.70 -4.97 -14.74
N LEU A 479 2.35 -6.25 -14.73
CA LEU A 479 1.34 -6.83 -13.86
C LEU A 479 1.97 -7.83 -12.90
N LEU A 480 1.67 -7.70 -11.61
CA LEU A 480 2.11 -8.59 -10.56
C LEU A 480 0.93 -9.44 -10.11
N ASP A 481 1.11 -10.76 -10.14
CA ASP A 481 0.14 -11.72 -9.62
C ASP A 481 0.85 -13.04 -9.24
N HIS A 482 0.14 -14.17 -9.33
CA HIS A 482 0.67 -15.49 -9.06
C HIS A 482 -0.03 -16.57 -9.87
N ASP A 483 0.58 -17.75 -9.94
CA ASP A 483 -0.09 -18.98 -10.36
C ASP A 483 -0.63 -19.70 -9.11
N TRP A 484 -1.96 -19.76 -8.95
CA TRP A 484 -2.67 -20.43 -7.85
C TRP A 484 -2.94 -21.90 -8.18
N ASP A 485 -2.58 -22.83 -7.29
CA ASP A 485 -2.83 -24.27 -7.49
C ASP A 485 -4.00 -24.84 -6.68
N GLY A 486 -4.71 -24.00 -5.92
CA GLY A 486 -5.73 -24.41 -4.96
C GLY A 486 -5.25 -24.44 -3.50
N THR A 487 -3.94 -24.40 -3.27
CA THR A 487 -3.32 -24.45 -1.93
C THR A 487 -2.29 -23.34 -1.70
N ILE A 488 -1.41 -23.11 -2.68
CA ILE A 488 -0.35 -22.11 -2.61
C ILE A 488 -0.28 -21.31 -3.91
N GLY A 489 0.37 -20.14 -3.83
CA GLY A 489 0.57 -19.27 -4.97
C GLY A 489 2.04 -19.01 -5.29
N ARG A 490 2.42 -19.20 -6.55
CA ARG A 490 3.76 -18.91 -7.06
C ARG A 490 3.80 -17.52 -7.69
N PRO A 491 4.46 -16.54 -7.06
CA PRO A 491 4.39 -15.16 -7.51
C PRO A 491 5.07 -14.95 -8.86
N LYS A 492 4.55 -14.01 -9.65
CA LYS A 492 5.06 -13.66 -10.97
C LYS A 492 4.84 -12.19 -11.30
N ILE A 493 5.69 -11.68 -12.19
CA ILE A 493 5.51 -10.41 -12.90
C ILE A 493 5.41 -10.73 -14.39
N GLU A 494 4.37 -10.21 -15.02
CA GLU A 494 4.06 -10.40 -16.44
C GLU A 494 3.96 -9.03 -17.14
N LYS A 495 4.35 -8.97 -18.41
CA LYS A 495 4.17 -7.78 -19.27
C LYS A 495 3.14 -8.09 -20.35
N TRP A 496 2.28 -7.11 -20.61
CA TRP A 496 1.30 -7.21 -21.69
C TRP A 496 1.97 -7.05 -23.06
N ASP A 497 1.74 -8.01 -23.95
CA ASP A 497 2.06 -7.91 -25.36
C ASP A 497 0.81 -7.41 -26.11
N ALA A 498 0.72 -6.09 -26.28
CA ALA A 498 -0.42 -5.44 -26.93
C ALA A 498 -0.64 -5.88 -28.38
N GLU A 499 0.44 -6.19 -29.11
CA GLU A 499 0.36 -6.63 -30.51
C GLU A 499 -0.33 -8.00 -30.64
N ASN A 500 -0.04 -8.92 -29.71
CA ASN A 500 -0.55 -10.29 -29.75
C ASN A 500 -1.71 -10.54 -28.77
N GLY A 501 -2.04 -9.59 -27.91
CA GLY A 501 -3.12 -9.69 -26.94
C GLY A 501 -2.89 -10.77 -25.88
N CYS A 502 -1.66 -10.89 -25.35
CA CYS A 502 -1.32 -11.91 -24.35
C CYS A 502 -0.32 -11.42 -23.29
N LEU A 503 -0.25 -12.12 -22.16
CA LEU A 503 0.73 -11.86 -21.09
C LEU A 503 2.00 -12.67 -21.31
N LYS A 504 3.15 -12.03 -21.10
CA LYS A 504 4.47 -12.66 -21.14
C LYS A 504 5.14 -12.60 -19.78
N MET A 505 5.63 -13.75 -19.31
CA MET A 505 6.40 -13.84 -18.08
C MET A 505 7.68 -12.98 -18.17
N VAL A 506 7.86 -12.10 -17.19
CA VAL A 506 9.08 -11.27 -17.03
C VAL A 506 9.92 -11.77 -15.86
N PHE A 507 9.27 -12.11 -14.75
CA PHE A 507 9.95 -12.50 -13.53
C PHE A 507 9.13 -13.52 -12.73
N GLN A 508 9.73 -14.63 -12.33
CA GLN A 508 9.11 -15.64 -11.47
C GLN A 508 10.17 -16.24 -10.53
N PRO A 509 10.35 -15.67 -9.33
CA PRO A 509 11.38 -16.14 -8.41
C PRO A 509 11.01 -17.49 -7.79
N ALA A 510 12.02 -18.35 -7.58
CA ALA A 510 11.86 -19.62 -6.88
C ALA A 510 11.95 -19.46 -5.36
N GLY A 511 11.37 -20.40 -4.61
CA GLY A 511 11.51 -20.50 -3.15
C GLY A 511 10.73 -19.45 -2.36
N VAL A 512 9.80 -18.74 -3.00
CA VAL A 512 8.90 -17.77 -2.36
C VAL A 512 7.43 -18.07 -2.67
N LEU A 513 6.54 -17.48 -1.87
CA LEU A 513 5.09 -17.62 -1.99
C LEU A 513 4.39 -16.26 -1.94
N SER A 514 3.26 -16.16 -2.63
CA SER A 514 2.27 -15.12 -2.39
C SER A 514 1.49 -15.37 -1.09
N ASN A 515 0.73 -14.37 -0.66
CA ASN A 515 -0.07 -14.36 0.56
C ASN A 515 -1.58 -14.37 0.27
N ASN A 516 -2.36 -14.62 1.32
CA ASN A 516 -3.82 -14.42 1.35
C ASN A 516 -4.60 -15.30 0.35
N GLY A 517 -4.12 -16.53 0.12
CA GLY A 517 -4.79 -17.51 -0.72
C GLY A 517 -4.93 -17.04 -2.16
N THR A 518 -6.16 -17.09 -2.69
CA THR A 518 -6.45 -16.67 -4.07
C THR A 518 -6.19 -15.18 -4.32
N LYS A 519 -6.13 -14.33 -3.28
CA LYS A 519 -5.79 -12.90 -3.45
C LYS A 519 -4.36 -12.71 -3.94
N GLY A 520 -3.44 -13.61 -3.62
CA GLY A 520 -2.15 -13.66 -4.28
C GLY A 520 -1.24 -12.47 -4.01
N ASN A 521 -1.33 -11.87 -2.83
CA ASN A 521 -0.65 -10.62 -2.55
C ASN A 521 0.88 -10.82 -2.38
N PRO A 522 1.70 -9.84 -2.74
CA PRO A 522 3.04 -9.74 -2.17
C PRO A 522 2.95 -9.45 -0.66
N VAL A 523 4.06 -9.60 0.06
CA VAL A 523 4.20 -9.04 1.41
C VAL A 523 4.08 -7.52 1.33
N LEU A 524 4.75 -6.91 0.34
CA LEU A 524 4.64 -5.50 -0.01
C LEU A 524 5.13 -5.27 -1.44
N GLN A 525 4.53 -4.32 -2.16
CA GLN A 525 5.09 -3.70 -3.36
C GLN A 525 5.30 -2.20 -3.11
N ALA A 526 6.51 -1.68 -3.27
CA ALA A 526 6.81 -0.26 -3.07
C ALA A 526 8.14 0.14 -3.72
N ASN A 527 8.29 1.40 -4.13
CA ASN A 527 9.60 2.01 -4.38
C ASN A 527 10.33 2.22 -3.03
N LEU A 528 11.06 1.21 -2.58
CA LEU A 528 11.72 1.23 -1.28
C LEU A 528 13.08 1.89 -1.35
N PHE A 529 13.81 1.73 -2.44
CA PHE A 529 15.14 2.30 -2.68
C PHE A 529 15.45 2.26 -4.18
N GLY A 530 16.68 2.53 -4.58
CA GLY A 530 17.01 2.61 -5.99
C GLY A 530 16.32 3.80 -6.68
N ASP A 531 16.00 3.64 -7.96
CA ASP A 531 15.37 4.68 -8.77
C ASP A 531 13.84 4.72 -8.58
N TRP A 532 13.07 5.03 -9.63
CA TRP A 532 11.63 5.24 -9.51
C TRP A 532 10.81 3.94 -9.53
N ARG A 533 11.42 2.82 -9.97
CA ARG A 533 10.71 1.54 -10.11
C ARG A 533 10.44 0.92 -8.75
N GLU A 534 9.56 -0.05 -8.75
CA GLU A 534 9.00 -0.60 -7.52
C GLU A 534 9.71 -1.90 -7.15
N GLU A 535 10.20 -1.99 -5.92
CA GLU A 535 10.59 -3.26 -5.31
C GLU A 535 9.36 -4.08 -4.96
N VAL A 536 9.56 -5.39 -4.85
CA VAL A 536 8.56 -6.33 -4.36
C VAL A 536 9.14 -7.25 -3.29
N ILE A 537 8.39 -7.44 -2.22
CA ILE A 537 8.71 -8.33 -1.12
C ILE A 537 7.81 -9.56 -1.18
N TRP A 538 8.42 -10.74 -1.14
CA TRP A 538 7.71 -12.00 -0.88
C TRP A 538 8.36 -12.74 0.28
N ARG A 539 7.57 -13.53 1.00
CA ARG A 539 8.08 -14.46 2.00
C ARG A 539 8.73 -15.66 1.35
N THR A 540 9.75 -16.22 1.98
CA THR A 540 10.17 -17.58 1.67
C THR A 540 9.04 -18.57 1.97
N GLU A 541 9.07 -19.74 1.33
CA GLU A 541 8.03 -20.77 1.53
C GLU A 541 7.77 -21.08 3.01
N ASP A 542 8.84 -21.15 3.80
CA ASP A 542 8.81 -21.42 5.23
C ASP A 542 8.71 -20.17 6.12
N SER A 543 8.68 -18.97 5.54
CA SER A 543 8.72 -17.68 6.25
C SER A 543 9.92 -17.53 7.20
N SER A 544 11.05 -18.14 6.90
CA SER A 544 12.33 -17.86 7.59
C SER A 544 12.94 -16.52 7.20
N ALA A 545 12.57 -15.98 6.03
CA ALA A 545 13.03 -14.68 5.57
C ALA A 545 11.99 -13.98 4.67
N LEU A 546 12.17 -12.67 4.50
CA LEU A 546 11.61 -11.91 3.38
C LEU A 546 12.66 -11.77 2.28
N ARG A 547 12.24 -11.80 1.03
CA ARG A 547 13.08 -11.48 -0.12
C ARG A 547 12.55 -10.25 -0.82
N ILE A 548 13.35 -9.19 -0.80
CA ILE A 548 13.09 -7.93 -1.49
C ILE A 548 13.79 -8.00 -2.84
N TYR A 549 13.00 -8.07 -3.90
CA TYR A 549 13.49 -8.06 -5.27
C TYR A 549 13.48 -6.64 -5.81
N THR A 550 14.58 -6.25 -6.45
CA THR A 550 14.71 -5.00 -7.19
C THR A 550 15.05 -5.30 -8.65
N THR A 551 14.77 -4.36 -9.55
CA THR A 551 14.99 -4.52 -10.98
C THR A 551 16.39 -4.08 -11.41
N THR A 552 16.96 -4.78 -12.38
CA THR A 552 18.27 -4.49 -12.99
C THR A 552 18.17 -4.08 -14.46
N HIS A 553 16.96 -3.85 -14.96
CA HIS A 553 16.76 -3.30 -16.30
C HIS A 553 17.25 -1.85 -16.34
N LEU A 554 17.95 -1.43 -17.39
CA LEU A 554 18.26 0.00 -17.54
C LEU A 554 17.00 0.74 -18.00
N THR A 555 16.77 1.91 -17.43
CA THR A 555 15.76 2.87 -17.91
C THR A 555 16.44 4.16 -18.39
N ARG A 556 15.80 4.85 -19.34
CA ARG A 556 16.17 6.20 -19.77
C ARG A 556 15.31 7.28 -19.12
N HIS A 557 14.45 6.89 -18.19
CA HIS A 557 13.51 7.77 -17.52
C HIS A 557 13.98 8.11 -16.12
N ARG A 558 13.66 9.34 -15.70
CA ARG A 558 13.92 9.84 -14.35
C ARG A 558 12.66 10.46 -13.79
N PHE A 559 12.14 9.84 -12.74
CA PHE A 559 11.09 10.40 -11.92
C PHE A 559 11.60 10.59 -10.50
N TYR A 560 10.95 11.48 -9.77
CA TYR A 560 11.13 11.52 -8.32
C TYR A 560 10.79 10.13 -7.74
N THR A 561 11.44 9.73 -6.65
CA THR A 561 11.06 8.51 -5.92
C THR A 561 9.57 8.56 -5.63
N LEU A 562 8.87 7.46 -5.87
CA LEU A 562 7.41 7.43 -5.77
C LEU A 562 6.94 7.62 -4.32
N MET A 563 7.80 7.37 -3.34
CA MET A 563 7.53 7.67 -1.93
C MET A 563 7.44 9.18 -1.62
N HIS A 564 7.79 10.05 -2.58
CA HIS A 564 7.56 11.48 -2.50
C HIS A 564 6.35 11.95 -3.35
N ASP A 565 5.62 11.03 -3.98
CA ASP A 565 4.33 11.33 -4.61
C ASP A 565 3.20 11.24 -3.55
N PRO A 566 2.30 12.24 -3.49
CA PRO A 566 1.32 12.36 -2.42
C PRO A 566 0.21 11.29 -2.45
N VAL A 567 -0.05 10.66 -3.60
CA VAL A 567 -1.06 9.59 -3.69
C VAL A 567 -0.39 8.22 -3.53
N TYR A 568 0.78 8.04 -4.14
CA TYR A 568 1.52 6.77 -4.07
C TYR A 568 1.97 6.45 -2.65
N ARG A 569 2.56 7.42 -1.92
CA ARG A 569 3.03 7.19 -0.56
C ARG A 569 1.90 6.77 0.39
N LEU A 570 0.72 7.37 0.22
CA LEU A 570 -0.48 6.98 0.95
C LEU A 570 -0.97 5.61 0.51
N GLY A 571 -0.88 5.31 -0.79
CA GLY A 571 -1.01 3.98 -1.38
C GLY A 571 -0.25 2.89 -0.63
N ILE A 572 1.02 3.15 -0.32
CA ILE A 572 1.85 2.23 0.47
C ILE A 572 1.35 2.11 1.91
N ALA A 573 0.92 3.21 2.52
CA ALA A 573 0.42 3.20 3.89
C ALA A 573 -0.84 2.33 4.05
N TRP A 574 -1.77 2.37 3.08
CA TRP A 574 -2.99 1.56 3.14
C TRP A 574 -2.88 0.19 2.45
N GLN A 575 -1.76 -0.18 1.82
CA GLN A 575 -1.65 -1.40 1.02
C GLN A 575 -2.04 -2.68 1.79
N ASN A 576 -1.74 -2.78 3.09
CA ASN A 576 -2.11 -3.93 3.93
C ASN A 576 -3.61 -3.97 4.32
N THR A 577 -4.41 -3.00 3.86
CA THR A 577 -5.77 -2.82 4.33
C THR A 577 -6.72 -3.79 3.65
N ALA A 578 -7.29 -4.70 4.43
CA ALA A 578 -8.25 -5.72 4.01
C ALA A 578 -7.81 -6.50 2.75
N TYR A 579 -8.36 -6.20 1.57
CA TYR A 579 -7.90 -6.79 0.31
C TYR A 579 -6.97 -5.81 -0.39
N ASN A 580 -5.67 -6.06 -0.23
CA ASN A 580 -4.59 -5.20 -0.69
C ASN A 580 -4.81 -4.76 -2.15
N GLN A 581 -4.69 -3.46 -2.43
CA GLN A 581 -4.73 -2.90 -3.79
C GLN A 581 -3.38 -2.28 -4.15
N PRO A 582 -3.02 -2.19 -5.44
CA PRO A 582 -1.77 -1.58 -5.86
C PRO A 582 -1.75 -0.05 -5.68
N PRO A 583 -0.58 0.54 -5.35
CA PRO A 583 -0.43 1.98 -5.28
C PRO A 583 -0.49 2.63 -6.68
N HIS A 584 -0.92 3.89 -6.73
CA HIS A 584 -1.01 4.72 -7.94
C HIS A 584 -0.35 6.08 -7.70
N THR A 585 0.11 6.73 -8.76
CA THR A 585 0.69 8.08 -8.70
C THR A 585 -0.37 9.16 -8.83
N SER A 586 -0.12 10.34 -8.25
CA SER A 586 -0.99 11.52 -8.37
C SER A 586 -1.02 12.13 -9.77
N PHE A 587 -0.11 11.70 -10.65
CA PHE A 587 0.03 12.13 -12.03
C PHE A 587 0.04 10.90 -12.95
N TYR A 588 -0.34 11.08 -14.22
CA TYR A 588 -0.21 10.04 -15.22
C TYR A 588 1.27 9.71 -15.50
N LEU A 589 1.69 8.50 -15.13
CA LEU A 589 3.01 7.94 -15.43
C LEU A 589 2.84 6.88 -16.52
N GLY A 590 3.13 7.26 -17.77
CA GLY A 590 2.96 6.41 -18.95
C GLY A 590 3.42 7.06 -20.24
N THR A 591 3.24 6.36 -21.37
CA THR A 591 3.65 6.84 -22.69
C THR A 591 2.96 8.16 -23.06
N GLY A 592 3.74 9.15 -23.49
CA GLY A 592 3.20 10.46 -23.87
C GLY A 592 2.73 11.33 -22.70
N MET A 593 3.15 10.99 -21.47
CA MET A 593 2.95 11.81 -20.28
C MET A 593 3.55 13.21 -20.44
N GLU A 594 2.93 14.18 -19.77
CA GLU A 594 3.56 15.47 -19.54
C GLU A 594 4.65 15.34 -18.47
N LYS A 595 5.53 16.34 -18.38
CA LYS A 595 6.53 16.36 -17.30
C LYS A 595 5.80 16.46 -15.96
N PRO A 596 6.00 15.52 -15.01
CA PRO A 596 5.34 15.59 -13.72
C PRO A 596 5.72 16.85 -12.95
N PRO A 597 4.82 17.41 -12.13
CA PRO A 597 5.18 18.50 -11.25
C PRO A 597 6.24 18.02 -10.24
N LYS A 598 7.19 18.90 -9.91
CA LYS A 598 8.06 18.67 -8.75
C LYS A 598 7.18 18.53 -7.48
N PRO A 599 7.40 17.51 -6.63
CA PRO A 599 6.67 17.36 -5.38
C PRO A 599 6.69 18.64 -4.54
N ALA A 600 5.51 19.10 -4.14
CA ALA A 600 5.35 20.23 -3.22
C ALA A 600 5.44 19.71 -1.78
N LEU A 601 6.65 19.64 -1.25
CA LEU A 601 6.91 19.03 0.06
C LEU A 601 7.86 19.82 0.96
N TYR A 602 7.82 19.49 2.25
CA TYR A 602 8.86 19.75 3.23
C TYR A 602 9.20 18.45 3.96
N ILE A 603 10.41 18.37 4.52
CA ILE A 603 10.90 17.17 5.21
C ILE A 603 10.59 17.27 6.71
N ALA A 604 9.95 16.24 7.26
CA ALA A 604 9.69 16.12 8.70
C ALA A 604 10.99 16.13 9.53
N GLY A 605 10.92 16.50 10.82
CA GLY A 605 12.10 16.57 11.71
C GLY A 605 13.13 17.67 11.39
N SER A 606 13.03 18.35 10.24
CA SER A 606 13.89 19.48 9.92
C SER A 606 13.42 20.74 10.65
N LYS A 607 14.24 21.27 11.58
CA LYS A 607 13.99 22.54 12.30
C LYS A 607 13.86 23.77 11.37
N ALA A 608 13.98 23.62 10.05
CA ALA A 608 14.12 24.73 9.12
C ALA A 608 12.80 25.35 8.63
N GLU A 609 11.64 24.69 8.73
CA GLU A 609 10.37 25.24 8.18
C GLU A 609 9.12 24.82 8.98
N ALA A 610 9.13 24.94 10.32
CA ALA A 610 7.85 25.01 11.02
C ALA A 610 7.19 26.36 10.67
N PRO A 611 5.99 26.40 10.06
CA PRO A 611 5.26 27.65 9.91
C PRO A 611 4.94 28.17 11.33
N LEU A 612 5.27 29.45 11.57
CA LEU A 612 4.86 30.19 12.76
C LEU A 612 3.34 30.29 12.86
#